data_AF-A0A6P7F2U8-F1
#
_entry.id   AF-A0A6P7F2U8-F1
#
_cell.length_a   1.000
_cell.length_b   1.000
_cell.length_c   1.000
_cell.angle_alpha   90.00
_cell.angle_beta   90.00
_cell.angle_gamma   90.00
#
_symmetry.space_group_name_H-M   'P 1'
#
loop_
_entity.id
_entity.type
_entity.pdbx_description
1 polymer ?
#
loop_
_entity_poly.entity_id
_entity_poly.type
_entity_poly.pdbx_seq_one_letter_code
_entity_poly.pdbx_strand_id
1 'polypeptide(L)'
;MFKTFLILGVVSCLVVCIQCESVNACPDELSPGHLRCDYTISTGFNDPIHKRCPPSGFFTSKITCVLVTDLYRGTSKPVINGGVGFAYVEVDIDSDLLTKLSYEIQVYTQLAPP
;
A
#
# COMPACT_ATOMS: atom_id res chain seq x y z
N MET A 1 -40.85 -9.29 -36.37
CA MET A 1 -40.38 -9.89 -35.10
C MET A 1 -38.93 -10.31 -35.30
N PHE A 2 -37.98 -9.44 -34.99
CA PHE A 2 -36.55 -9.64 -35.23
C PHE A 2 -35.80 -8.84 -34.15
N LYS A 3 -35.97 -9.23 -32.89
CA LYS A 3 -35.60 -8.32 -31.79
C LYS A 3 -35.27 -9.05 -30.49
N THR A 4 -34.49 -10.14 -30.52
CA THR A 4 -34.07 -10.77 -29.24
C THR A 4 -32.86 -11.71 -29.32
N PHE A 5 -31.84 -11.46 -30.15
CA PHE A 5 -30.68 -12.38 -30.19
C PHE A 5 -29.29 -11.72 -30.26
N LEU A 6 -29.15 -10.44 -29.89
CA LEU A 6 -27.88 -9.71 -30.01
C LEU A 6 -27.39 -9.01 -28.74
N ILE A 7 -27.89 -9.37 -27.55
CA ILE A 7 -27.51 -8.68 -26.29
C ILE A 7 -26.86 -9.62 -25.25
N LEU A 8 -26.81 -10.94 -25.48
CA LEU A 8 -26.24 -11.88 -24.49
C LEU A 8 -24.74 -12.16 -24.64
N GLY A 9 -24.08 -11.66 -25.69
CA GLY A 9 -22.68 -11.99 -25.99
C GLY A 9 -21.64 -10.96 -25.52
N VAL A 10 -22.05 -9.83 -24.94
CA VAL A 10 -21.16 -8.70 -24.61
C VAL A 10 -21.19 -8.36 -23.11
N VAL A 11 -21.69 -9.26 -22.26
CA VAL A 11 -21.60 -9.14 -20.79
C VAL A 11 -20.67 -10.22 -20.23
N SER A 12 -19.62 -10.55 -20.99
CA SER A 12 -18.59 -11.50 -20.59
C SER A 12 -17.24 -10.79 -20.61
N CYS A 13 -16.62 -10.69 -19.43
CA CYS A 13 -15.21 -10.40 -19.21
C CYS A 13 -14.72 -8.95 -19.33
N LEU A 14 -15.41 -8.00 -18.68
CA LEU A 14 -14.71 -6.90 -18.01
C LEU A 14 -14.59 -7.21 -16.51
N VAL A 15 -14.08 -8.39 -16.19
CA VAL A 15 -13.40 -8.57 -14.90
C VAL A 15 -12.07 -7.85 -15.09
N VAL A 16 -12.09 -6.53 -14.89
CA VAL A 16 -10.86 -5.78 -14.67
C VAL A 16 -10.21 -6.47 -13.49
N CYS A 17 -9.10 -7.17 -13.73
CA CYS A 17 -8.21 -7.62 -12.67
C CYS A 17 -7.75 -6.37 -11.93
N ILE A 18 -8.50 -5.97 -10.90
CA ILE A 18 -8.03 -5.01 -9.91
C ILE A 18 -7.06 -5.80 -9.04
N GLN A 19 -5.90 -6.16 -9.60
CA GLN A 19 -4.76 -6.51 -8.80
C GLN A 19 -4.43 -5.23 -8.03
N CYS A 20 -4.53 -5.30 -6.71
CA CYS A 20 -4.05 -4.22 -5.86
C CYS A 20 -2.54 -4.23 -5.95
N GLU A 21 -2.05 -3.37 -6.83
CA GLU A 21 -0.64 -3.12 -7.03
C GLU A 21 -0.06 -2.56 -5.72
N SER A 22 1.14 -3.02 -5.35
CA SER A 22 1.91 -2.49 -4.23
C SER A 22 1.91 -0.96 -4.28
N VAL A 23 1.64 -0.30 -3.14
CA VAL A 23 1.62 1.16 -3.10
C VAL A 23 3.06 1.63 -2.99
N ASN A 24 3.54 2.22 -4.08
CA ASN A 24 4.85 2.83 -4.15
C ASN A 24 4.68 4.35 -4.25
N ALA A 25 4.87 5.03 -3.13
CA ALA A 25 4.86 6.48 -3.05
C ALA A 25 6.31 6.98 -2.99
N CYS A 26 7.04 6.84 -4.10
CA CYS A 26 8.44 7.25 -4.21
C CYS A 26 8.64 8.08 -5.49
N PRO A 27 8.92 9.39 -5.37
CA PRO A 27 9.20 10.24 -6.54
C PRO A 27 10.46 9.81 -7.31
N ASP A 28 11.42 9.19 -6.62
CA ASP A 28 12.66 8.64 -7.18
C ASP A 28 13.00 7.30 -6.48
N GLU A 29 12.77 6.19 -7.18
CA GLU A 29 13.07 4.84 -6.67
C GLU A 29 14.57 4.54 -6.62
N LEU A 30 15.39 5.23 -7.43
CA LEU A 30 16.84 5.03 -7.45
C LEU A 30 17.54 5.79 -6.32
N SER A 31 16.86 6.79 -5.74
CA SER A 31 17.35 7.58 -4.62
C SER A 31 16.26 7.78 -3.55
N PRO A 32 15.80 6.71 -2.89
CA PRO A 32 14.70 6.79 -1.94
C PRO A 32 15.07 7.55 -0.66
N GLY A 33 16.36 7.73 -0.37
CA GLY A 33 16.89 8.42 0.82
C GLY A 33 17.41 7.45 1.89
N HIS A 34 17.35 7.85 3.16
CA HIS A 34 17.80 7.05 4.30
C HIS A 34 16.62 6.29 4.90
N LEU A 35 16.71 4.95 4.92
CA LEU A 35 15.72 4.07 5.54
C LEU A 35 15.58 4.38 7.04
N ARG A 36 14.34 4.58 7.51
CA ARG A 36 14.04 4.88 8.92
C ARG A 36 13.15 3.84 9.57
N CYS A 37 12.22 3.26 8.82
CA CYS A 37 11.40 2.15 9.27
C CYS A 37 11.41 1.06 8.22
N ASP A 38 11.47 -0.18 8.71
CA ASP A 38 11.34 -1.39 7.93
C ASP A 38 10.53 -2.38 8.76
N TYR A 39 9.32 -2.68 8.31
CA TYR A 39 8.40 -3.57 9.00
C TYR A 39 7.93 -4.67 8.07
N THR A 40 8.23 -5.92 8.41
CA THR A 40 7.58 -7.09 7.83
C THR A 40 6.49 -7.59 8.78
N ILE A 41 5.23 -7.56 8.37
CA ILE A 41 4.08 -7.86 9.21
C ILE A 41 3.22 -8.92 8.52
N SER A 42 2.72 -9.87 9.30
CA SER A 42 1.73 -10.85 8.84
C SER A 42 0.68 -11.04 9.92
N THR A 43 -0.59 -11.09 9.53
CA THR A 43 -1.73 -11.16 10.45
C THR A 43 -2.52 -12.46 10.29
N GLY A 44 -3.46 -12.68 11.21
CA GLY A 44 -4.45 -13.76 11.11
C GLY A 44 -5.51 -13.48 10.05
N PHE A 45 -6.54 -14.33 10.03
CA PHE A 45 -7.68 -14.13 9.13
C PHE A 45 -8.56 -12.97 9.61
N ASN A 46 -8.93 -12.05 8.71
CA ASN A 46 -9.75 -10.86 9.01
C ASN A 46 -9.08 -9.82 9.94
N ASP A 47 -7.79 -9.96 10.22
CA ASP A 47 -7.07 -9.05 11.10
C ASP A 47 -6.46 -7.89 10.29
N PRO A 48 -6.83 -6.63 10.57
CA PRO A 48 -6.27 -5.48 9.86
C PRO A 48 -4.82 -5.20 10.28
N ILE A 49 -4.10 -4.43 9.46
CA ILE A 49 -2.78 -3.88 9.79
C ILE A 49 -2.93 -2.38 10.02
N HIS A 50 -2.48 -1.92 11.19
CA HIS A 50 -2.33 -0.50 11.51
C HIS A 50 -0.89 -0.25 11.94
N LYS A 51 -0.17 0.58 11.21
CA LYS A 51 1.24 0.90 11.51
C LYS A 51 1.55 2.36 11.34
N ARG A 52 2.27 2.89 12.32
CA ARG A 52 2.79 4.26 12.32
C ARG A 52 4.31 4.26 12.35
N CYS A 53 4.90 5.18 11.60
CA CYS A 53 6.33 5.42 11.54
C CYS A 53 6.61 6.95 11.56
N PRO A 54 7.38 7.49 12.52
CA PRO A 54 7.88 6.79 13.72
C PRO A 54 6.72 6.41 14.66
N PRO A 55 6.88 5.41 15.54
CA PRO A 55 5.80 4.92 16.40
C PRO A 55 5.25 5.99 17.36
N SER A 56 6.05 7.01 17.67
CA SER A 56 5.64 8.21 18.38
C SER A 56 6.46 9.41 17.90
N GLY A 57 5.92 10.62 18.09
CA GLY A 57 6.57 11.86 17.67
C GLY A 57 6.64 12.02 16.14
N PHE A 58 7.70 12.66 15.67
CA PHE A 58 7.93 13.02 14.27
C PHE A 58 9.41 12.85 13.92
N PHE A 59 9.70 12.56 12.66
CA PHE A 59 11.05 12.62 12.12
C PHE A 59 11.55 14.06 12.04
N THR A 60 12.86 14.24 12.23
CA THR A 60 13.52 15.53 12.01
C THR A 60 13.54 15.91 10.52
N SER A 61 13.67 14.91 9.64
CA SER A 61 13.67 15.07 8.19
C SER A 61 12.34 14.62 7.59
N LYS A 62 11.94 15.24 6.48
CA LYS A 62 10.76 14.83 5.73
C LYS A 62 10.97 13.46 5.09
N ILE A 63 9.88 12.70 5.03
CA ILE A 63 9.79 11.43 4.31
C ILE A 63 9.91 11.70 2.81
N THR A 64 10.73 10.90 2.15
CA THR A 64 11.01 10.99 0.71
C THR A 64 10.35 9.87 -0.07
N CYS A 65 10.18 8.71 0.56
CA CYS A 65 9.66 7.51 -0.10
C CYS A 65 8.97 6.61 0.94
N VAL A 66 7.83 6.06 0.55
CA VAL A 66 7.10 5.03 1.31
C VAL A 66 6.80 3.88 0.35
N LEU A 67 7.33 2.70 0.68
CA LEU A 67 7.08 1.46 -0.03
C LEU A 67 6.19 0.58 0.84
N VAL A 68 5.04 0.18 0.29
CA VAL A 68 4.15 -0.80 0.91
C VAL A 68 3.99 -1.97 -0.06
N THR A 69 4.73 -3.04 0.20
CA THR A 69 4.81 -4.23 -0.64
C THR A 69 3.89 -5.30 -0.10
N ASP A 70 2.92 -5.73 -0.90
CA ASP A 70 2.09 -6.90 -0.61
C ASP A 70 2.86 -8.19 -0.91
N LEU A 71 3.17 -8.97 0.13
CA LEU A 71 3.93 -10.20 0.03
C LEU A 71 3.06 -11.39 -0.43
N TYR A 72 1.74 -11.29 -0.32
CA TYR A 72 0.79 -12.31 -0.80
C TYR A 72 0.09 -11.93 -2.10
N ARG A 73 0.25 -10.70 -2.59
CA ARG A 73 -0.42 -10.18 -3.79
C ARG A 73 -1.95 -10.30 -3.66
N GLY A 74 -2.47 -9.90 -2.51
CA GLY A 74 -3.90 -9.88 -2.20
C GLY A 74 -4.64 -8.72 -2.86
N THR A 75 -5.89 -8.54 -2.45
CA THR A 75 -6.80 -7.48 -2.94
C THR A 75 -6.95 -6.31 -1.97
N SER A 76 -6.37 -6.42 -0.78
CA SER A 76 -6.42 -5.35 0.22
C SER A 76 -5.59 -4.14 -0.24
N LYS A 77 -6.16 -2.95 -0.08
CA LYS A 77 -5.52 -1.67 -0.46
C LYS A 77 -4.96 -0.97 0.77
N PRO A 78 -3.65 -0.70 0.82
CA PRO A 78 -3.11 0.19 1.82
C PRO A 78 -3.64 1.61 1.66
N VAL A 79 -4.02 2.21 2.79
CA VAL A 79 -4.32 3.63 2.93
C VAL A 79 -3.15 4.28 3.67
N ILE A 80 -2.59 5.32 3.07
CA ILE A 80 -1.44 6.05 3.63
C ILE A 80 -1.90 7.43 4.10
N ASN A 81 -1.73 7.70 5.39
CA ASN A 81 -1.92 9.00 6.01
C ASN A 81 -0.55 9.64 6.34
N GLY A 82 -0.35 10.92 6.00
CA GLY A 82 0.97 11.53 6.02
C GLY A 82 1.83 11.07 4.84
N GLY A 83 3.04 10.55 5.08
CA GLY A 83 3.90 10.01 4.04
C GLY A 83 4.83 11.05 3.41
N VAL A 84 5.06 10.96 2.09
CA VAL A 84 6.03 11.81 1.37
C VAL A 84 5.77 13.30 1.62
N GLY A 85 6.82 14.03 2.01
CA GLY A 85 6.76 15.45 2.35
C GLY A 85 6.34 15.74 3.80
N PHE A 86 5.86 14.74 4.55
CA PHE A 86 5.53 14.83 5.97
C PHE A 86 6.63 14.25 6.85
N ALA A 87 6.54 14.48 8.16
CA ALA A 87 7.48 13.98 9.16
C ALA A 87 7.00 12.68 9.84
N TYR A 88 5.89 12.10 9.38
CA TYR A 88 5.36 10.83 9.85
C TYR A 88 4.54 10.18 8.74
N VAL A 89 4.29 8.88 8.90
CA VAL A 89 3.38 8.12 8.06
C VAL A 89 2.60 7.12 8.92
N GLU A 90 1.33 6.96 8.59
CA GLU A 90 0.45 5.90 9.08
C GLU A 90 -0.03 5.10 7.88
N VAL A 91 0.04 3.77 7.99
CA VAL A 91 -0.36 2.80 6.98
C VAL A 91 -1.43 1.92 7.60
N ASP A 92 -2.62 2.02 7.03
CA ASP A 92 -3.79 1.24 7.42
C ASP A 92 -4.16 0.29 6.27
N ILE A 93 -4.35 -0.99 6.58
CA ILE A 93 -4.73 -2.01 5.61
C ILE A 93 -5.85 -2.83 6.21
N ASP A 94 -7.05 -2.67 5.66
CA ASP A 94 -8.20 -3.48 6.06
C ASP A 94 -8.11 -4.88 5.44
N SER A 95 -8.48 -5.89 6.23
CA SER A 95 -8.57 -7.26 5.75
C SER A 95 -9.94 -7.51 5.15
N ASP A 96 -9.96 -8.07 3.94
CA ASP A 96 -11.16 -8.69 3.37
C ASP A 96 -11.56 -9.96 4.16
N LEU A 97 -12.79 -10.42 3.94
CA LEU A 97 -13.31 -11.62 4.60
C LEU A 97 -12.52 -12.87 4.19
N LEU A 98 -12.05 -13.64 5.19
CA LEU A 98 -11.23 -14.85 5.06
C LEU A 98 -9.88 -14.64 4.35
N THR A 99 -9.37 -13.41 4.32
CA THR A 99 -8.02 -13.12 3.83
C THR A 99 -7.04 -12.95 4.99
N LYS A 100 -5.76 -13.20 4.70
CA LYS A 100 -4.63 -12.87 5.58
C LYS A 100 -3.84 -11.77 4.92
N LEU A 101 -3.31 -10.85 5.73
CA LEU A 101 -2.45 -9.79 5.25
C LEU A 101 -0.99 -10.15 5.53
N SER A 102 -0.12 -9.92 4.55
CA SER A 102 1.33 -10.02 4.71
C SER A 102 1.99 -8.91 3.90
N TYR A 103 2.58 -7.95 4.58
CA TYR A 103 3.13 -6.74 3.96
C TYR A 103 4.50 -6.39 4.50
N GLU A 104 5.31 -5.81 3.64
CA GLU A 104 6.55 -5.13 3.99
C GLU A 104 6.34 -3.62 3.82
N ILE A 105 6.64 -2.84 4.86
CA ILE A 105 6.50 -1.38 4.87
C ILE A 105 7.87 -0.76 5.12
N GLN A 106 8.38 -0.03 4.14
CA GLN A 106 9.65 0.68 4.22
C GLN A 106 9.43 2.18 4.07
N VAL A 107 10.04 2.96 4.97
CA VAL A 107 9.90 4.41 5.01
C VAL A 107 11.27 5.05 5.00
N TYR A 108 11.47 5.95 4.06
CA TYR A 108 12.74 6.65 3.86
C TYR A 108 12.57 8.14 4.10
N THR A 109 13.63 8.77 4.60
CA THR A 109 13.70 10.22 4.82
C THR A 109 14.86 10.83 4.05
N GLN A 110 14.84 12.14 3.86
CA GLN A 110 16.02 12.86 3.34
C GLN A 110 17.24 12.53 4.20
N LEU A 111 18.40 12.40 3.55
CA LEU A 111 19.69 12.35 4.25
C LEU A 111 19.74 13.52 5.24
N ALA A 112 20.04 13.23 6.50
CA ALA A 112 20.22 14.29 7.48
C ALA A 112 21.30 15.24 6.95
N PRO A 113 21.05 16.57 6.92
CA PRO A 113 22.14 17.49 6.65
C PRO A 113 23.25 17.27 7.70
N PRO A 114 24.52 17.39 7.31
CA PRO A 114 25.66 17.18 8.20
C PRO A 114 25.64 18.10 9.42
#